data_AF-A0A523GL68-F1
#
_entry.id   AF-A0A523GL68-F1
#
_cell.length_a   1.000
_cell.length_b   1.000
_cell.length_c   1.000
_cell.angle_alpha   90.00
_cell.angle_beta   90.00
_cell.angle_gamma   90.00
#
_symmetry.space_group_name_H-M   'P 1'
#
loop_
_entity.id
_entity.type
_entity.pdbx_description
1 polymer ?
#
loop_
_entity_poly.entity_id
_entity_poly.type
_entity_poly.pdbx_seq_one_letter_code
_entity_poly.pdbx_strand_id
1 'polypeptide(L)'
;MQFLPGGGDGNFKSSQDLSGTPIHNIYWDYTGIYNVDDVPGDRYSKYLTLDYDYLGNEYFKLNVINDNTVELFHDPSGTLYRFRGEGYIQFKSKEGKLRLSKADIAKQMKKISVL
;
A
#
# COMPACT_ATOMS: atom_id res chain seq x y z
N MET A 1 -0.85 1.00 9.06
CA MET A 1 -0.95 0.88 7.59
C MET A 1 -1.99 -0.19 7.26
N GLN A 2 -2.89 0.08 6.31
CA GLN A 2 -3.86 -0.89 5.80
C GLN A 2 -3.95 -0.79 4.28
N PHE A 3 -3.91 -1.95 3.61
CA PHE A 3 -4.10 -2.07 2.17
C PHE A 3 -5.47 -2.66 1.89
N LEU A 4 -6.22 -2.01 1.00
CA LEU A 4 -7.57 -2.40 0.64
C LEU A 4 -7.60 -2.87 -0.82
N PRO A 5 -8.52 -3.77 -1.19
CA PRO A 5 -8.66 -4.21 -2.57
C PRO A 5 -8.94 -3.02 -3.52
N GLY A 6 -9.53 -1.93 -3.03
CA GLY A 6 -9.69 -0.66 -3.74
C GLY A 6 -11.13 -0.38 -4.18
N GLY A 7 -11.36 0.84 -4.66
CA GLY A 7 -12.66 1.41 -5.01
C GLY A 7 -12.99 2.66 -4.17
N GLY A 8 -13.62 3.68 -4.77
CA GLY A 8 -13.97 4.94 -4.08
C GLY A 8 -12.77 5.88 -3.89
N ASP A 9 -12.69 6.53 -2.71
CA ASP A 9 -11.75 7.62 -2.37
C ASP A 9 -10.31 7.15 -2.05
N GLY A 10 -9.97 5.89 -2.32
CA GLY A 10 -8.63 5.35 -2.12
C GLY A 10 -8.60 3.83 -1.96
N ASN A 11 -7.39 3.26 -1.90
CA ASN A 11 -7.17 1.84 -1.65
C ASN A 11 -6.08 1.60 -0.58
N PHE A 12 -5.52 2.62 0.06
CA PHE A 12 -4.73 2.46 1.28
C PHE A 12 -5.12 3.46 2.36
N LYS A 13 -4.77 3.11 3.61
CA LYS A 13 -4.84 4.00 4.76
C LYS A 13 -3.56 3.94 5.58
N SER A 14 -3.12 5.07 6.11
CA SER A 14 -2.03 5.15 7.09
C SER A 14 -2.46 5.92 8.34
N SER A 15 -1.75 5.66 9.43
CA SER A 15 -2.01 6.22 10.76
C SER A 15 -0.68 6.58 11.41
N GLN A 16 -0.68 7.63 12.22
CA GLN A 16 0.42 8.09 13.07
C GLN A 16 0.23 7.67 14.53
N ASP A 17 -0.82 6.89 14.83
CA ASP A 17 -1.05 6.35 16.16
C ASP A 17 0.13 5.49 16.65
N LEU A 18 0.27 5.40 17.97
CA LEU A 18 1.34 4.64 18.61
C LEU A 18 1.27 3.15 18.25
N SER A 19 2.45 2.53 18.16
CA SER A 19 2.55 1.08 17.98
C SER A 19 1.85 0.33 19.11
N GLY A 20 1.06 -0.68 18.75
CA GLY A 20 0.23 -1.44 19.70
C GLY A 20 -1.19 -0.89 19.89
N THR A 21 -1.56 0.22 19.24
CA THR A 21 -2.95 0.70 19.20
C THR A 21 -3.88 -0.39 18.64
N PRO A 22 -4.96 -0.77 19.36
CA PRO A 22 -5.91 -1.77 18.87
C PRO A 22 -6.52 -1.37 17.52
N ILE A 23 -6.66 -2.32 16.58
CA ILE A 23 -7.12 -2.04 15.20
C ILE A 23 -8.44 -1.25 15.16
N HIS A 24 -9.38 -1.52 16.06
CA HIS A 24 -10.67 -0.84 16.13
C HIS A 24 -10.60 0.59 16.71
N ASN A 25 -9.46 0.96 17.30
CA ASN A 25 -9.18 2.29 17.85
C ASN A 25 -8.23 3.10 16.97
N ILE A 26 -7.76 2.55 15.84
CA ILE A 26 -6.86 3.27 14.93
C ILE A 26 -7.63 4.42 14.28
N TYR A 27 -7.08 5.62 14.42
CA TYR A 27 -7.46 6.78 13.63
C TYR A 27 -6.64 6.79 12.34
N TRP A 28 -7.33 6.86 11.20
CA TRP A 28 -6.70 6.86 9.88
C TRP A 28 -6.41 8.30 9.43
N ASP A 29 -5.19 8.76 9.68
CA ASP A 29 -4.75 10.12 9.33
C ASP A 29 -4.73 10.38 7.82
N TYR A 30 -4.44 9.35 7.03
CA TYR A 30 -4.35 9.47 5.57
C TYR A 30 -5.07 8.34 4.85
N THR A 31 -5.70 8.69 3.74
CA THR A 31 -6.24 7.78 2.75
C THR A 31 -5.67 8.17 1.39
N GLY A 32 -5.32 7.20 0.57
CA GLY A 32 -4.78 7.48 -0.77
C GLY A 32 -4.81 6.27 -1.68
N ILE A 33 -4.03 6.35 -2.76
CA ILE A 33 -3.94 5.29 -3.79
C ILE A 33 -2.56 4.63 -3.76
N TYR A 34 -2.51 3.30 -3.71
CA TYR A 34 -1.30 2.51 -3.83
C TYR A 34 -1.29 1.68 -5.11
N ASN A 35 -0.10 1.56 -5.68
CA ASN A 35 0.18 0.64 -6.77
C ASN A 35 1.37 -0.27 -6.43
N VAL A 36 1.34 -1.48 -6.99
CA VAL A 36 2.44 -2.45 -6.85
C VAL A 36 2.92 -2.83 -8.24
N ASP A 37 4.20 -2.60 -8.50
CA ASP A 37 4.89 -2.98 -9.72
C ASP A 37 5.82 -4.16 -9.50
N ASP A 38 5.91 -5.02 -10.52
CA ASP A 38 6.78 -6.19 -10.47
C ASP A 38 8.23 -5.77 -10.72
N VAL A 39 9.15 -6.36 -9.95
CA VAL A 39 10.57 -6.36 -10.31
C VAL A 39 10.80 -7.51 -11.31
N PRO A 40 11.33 -7.24 -12.52
CA PRO A 40 11.58 -8.29 -13.49
C PRO A 40 12.53 -9.37 -12.95
N GLY A 41 12.17 -10.63 -13.12
CA GLY A 41 12.99 -11.76 -12.68
C GLY A 41 12.91 -12.08 -11.17
N ASP A 42 12.17 -11.30 -10.37
CA ASP A 42 11.99 -11.55 -8.94
C ASP A 42 10.50 -11.45 -8.54
N ARG A 43 9.97 -12.58 -8.06
CA ARG A 43 8.56 -12.67 -7.62
C ARG A 43 8.31 -12.08 -6.24
N TYR A 44 9.33 -11.97 -5.39
CA TYR A 44 9.23 -11.51 -4.00
C TYR A 44 9.58 -10.03 -3.87
N SER A 45 10.39 -9.50 -4.78
CA SER A 45 10.67 -8.07 -4.89
C SER A 45 9.62 -7.35 -5.74
N LYS A 46 9.14 -6.22 -5.23
CA LYS A 46 8.17 -5.32 -5.89
C LYS A 46 8.58 -3.86 -5.68
N TYR A 47 8.02 -2.98 -6.50
CA TYR A 47 7.98 -1.55 -6.19
C TYR A 47 6.60 -1.20 -5.65
N LEU A 48 6.55 -0.53 -4.50
CA LEU A 48 5.33 0.01 -3.92
C LEU A 48 5.36 1.52 -4.06
N THR A 49 4.31 2.09 -4.66
CA THR A 49 4.09 3.53 -4.69
C THR A 49 2.86 3.85 -3.87
N LEU A 50 2.99 4.80 -2.94
CA LEU A 50 1.90 5.37 -2.16
C LEU A 50 1.66 6.81 -2.64
N ASP A 51 0.47 7.09 -3.15
CA ASP A 51 0.03 8.42 -3.58
C ASP A 51 -0.85 9.02 -2.48
N TYR A 52 -0.31 10.03 -1.80
CA TYR A 52 -0.96 10.80 -0.74
C TYR A 52 -1.69 12.04 -1.29
N ASP A 53 -2.11 11.99 -2.55
CA ASP A 53 -2.79 13.07 -3.26
C ASP A 53 -1.95 14.36 -3.31
N TYR A 54 -2.37 15.42 -2.60
CA TYR A 54 -1.70 16.72 -2.63
C TYR A 54 -0.30 16.68 -1.98
N LEU A 55 -0.05 15.69 -1.12
CA LEU A 55 1.25 15.52 -0.47
C LEU A 55 2.27 14.79 -1.35
N GLY A 56 1.83 14.29 -2.52
CA GLY A 56 2.68 13.62 -3.48
C GLY A 56 2.85 12.11 -3.25
N ASN A 57 3.85 11.56 -3.91
CA ASN A 57 4.09 10.12 -4.00
C ASN A 57 5.32 9.72 -3.18
N GLU A 58 5.18 8.64 -2.44
CA GLU A 58 6.28 7.96 -1.75
C GLU A 58 6.56 6.61 -2.41
N TYR A 59 7.83 6.25 -2.52
CA TYR A 59 8.28 5.07 -3.26
C TYR A 59 9.10 4.15 -2.36
N PHE A 60 8.76 2.86 -2.38
CA PHE A 60 9.44 1.83 -1.62
C PHE A 60 9.84 0.65 -2.49
N LYS A 61 10.98 0.04 -2.16
CA LYS A 61 11.26 -1.34 -2.54
C LYS A 61 10.57 -2.24 -1.53
N LEU A 62 9.63 -3.07 -2.00
CA LEU A 62 8.89 -4.02 -1.19
C LEU A 62 9.49 -5.41 -1.36
N ASN A 63 9.75 -6.08 -0.25
CA ASN A 63 10.18 -7.48 -0.24
C ASN A 63 9.16 -8.34 0.52
N VAL A 64 8.69 -9.42 -0.10
CA VAL A 64 7.80 -10.39 0.53
C VAL A 64 8.63 -11.43 1.27
N ILE A 65 8.60 -11.40 2.60
CA ILE A 65 9.37 -12.32 3.45
C ILE A 65 8.65 -13.67 3.58
N ASN A 66 7.34 -13.61 3.79
CA ASN A 66 6.45 -14.78 3.86
C ASN A 66 4.98 -14.32 3.75
N ASP A 67 4.05 -15.26 3.91
CA ASP A 67 2.60 -15.03 3.76
C ASP A 67 2.02 -13.93 4.67
N ASN A 68 2.69 -13.58 5.77
CA ASN A 68 2.20 -12.56 6.70
C ASN A 68 3.18 -11.40 6.93
N THR A 69 4.37 -11.40 6.32
CA THR A 69 5.41 -10.42 6.60
C THR A 69 5.98 -9.83 5.32
N VAL A 70 6.05 -8.51 5.27
CA VAL A 70 6.72 -7.74 4.21
C VAL A 70 7.70 -6.75 4.79
N GLU A 71 8.69 -6.38 4.00
CA GLU A 71 9.60 -5.27 4.27
C GLU A 71 9.43 -4.18 3.24
N LEU A 72 9.45 -2.93 3.68
CA LEU A 72 9.41 -1.74 2.85
C LEU A 72 10.70 -0.94 3.10
N PHE A 73 11.56 -0.87 2.10
CA PHE A 73 12.76 -0.04 2.14
C PHE A 73 12.52 1.30 1.46
N HIS A 74 12.77 2.38 2.19
CA HIS A 74 12.63 3.75 1.70
C HIS A 74 14.00 4.35 1.38
N ASP A 75 14.40 4.30 0.11
CA ASP A 75 15.73 4.72 -0.38
C ASP A 75 16.16 6.12 0.12
N PRO A 76 15.35 7.20 0.01
CA PRO A 76 15.74 8.54 0.46
C PRO A 76 16.13 8.63 1.94
N SER A 77 15.44 7.88 2.80
CA SER A 77 15.69 7.88 4.26
C SER A 77 16.65 6.78 4.72
N GLY A 78 16.95 5.79 3.87
CA GLY A 78 17.68 4.58 4.25
C GLY A 78 16.96 3.69 5.27
N THR A 79 15.68 3.94 5.55
CA THR A 79 14.94 3.23 6.59
C THR A 79 14.28 1.95 6.04
N LEU A 80 14.40 0.86 6.80
CA LEU A 80 13.74 -0.41 6.54
C LEU A 80 12.60 -0.61 7.54
N TYR A 81 11.37 -0.67 7.04
CA TYR A 81 10.20 -0.97 7.84
C TYR A 81 9.79 -2.43 7.64
N ARG A 82 9.49 -3.14 8.73
CA ARG A 82 8.96 -4.51 8.66
C ARG A 82 7.53 -4.53 9.17
N PHE A 83 6.62 -4.97 8.32
CA PHE A 83 5.20 -5.08 8.65
C PHE A 83 4.79 -6.54 8.72
N ARG A 84 4.15 -6.91 9.82
CA ARG A 84 3.45 -8.18 9.97
C ARG A 84 1.95 -7.90 9.87
N GLY A 85 1.26 -8.61 8.99
CA GLY A 85 -0.18 -8.50 8.82
C GLY A 85 -0.91 -9.05 10.03
N GLU A 86 -1.76 -8.21 10.63
CA GLU A 86 -2.68 -8.58 11.71
C GLU A 86 -4.12 -8.44 11.18
N GLY A 87 -4.90 -9.53 11.20
CA GLY A 87 -6.36 -9.45 11.10
C GLY A 87 -6.98 -9.15 9.72
N TYR A 88 -6.48 -9.70 8.61
CA TYR A 88 -7.17 -9.61 7.30
C TYR A 88 -7.43 -10.98 6.67
N ILE A 89 -8.69 -11.43 6.69
CA ILE A 89 -9.16 -12.63 5.99
C ILE A 89 -10.02 -12.17 4.81
N GLN A 90 -9.49 -12.25 3.60
CA GLN A 90 -10.26 -11.95 2.40
C GLN A 90 -11.05 -13.18 1.95
N PHE A 91 -12.37 -13.08 1.94
CA PHE A 91 -13.22 -14.09 1.33
C PHE A 91 -13.37 -13.85 -0.17
N LYS A 92 -13.34 -14.93 -0.96
CA LYS A 92 -13.61 -14.86 -2.40
C LYS A 92 -15.08 -14.53 -2.61
N SER A 93 -15.39 -13.34 -3.12
CA SER A 93 -16.75 -12.93 -3.46
C SER A 93 -17.23 -13.59 -4.77
N LYS A 94 -18.54 -13.84 -4.87
CA LYS A 94 -19.21 -14.23 -6.12
C LYS A 94 -19.50 -13.03 -7.03
N GLU A 95 -19.41 -11.81 -6.50
CA GLU A 95 -19.78 -10.54 -7.17
C GLU A 95 -18.64 -9.94 -8.02
N GLY A 96 -17.54 -10.68 -8.18
CA GLY A 96 -16.41 -10.27 -9.03
C GLY A 96 -15.19 -9.79 -8.25
N LYS A 97 -14.25 -9.14 -8.96
CA LYS A 97 -13.01 -8.64 -8.37
C LYS A 97 -13.30 -7.37 -7.57
N LEU A 98 -13.02 -7.39 -6.27
CA LEU A 98 -13.06 -6.20 -5.42
C LEU A 98 -11.99 -5.17 -5.83
N ARG A 99 -10.87 -5.63 -6.39
CA ARG A 99 -9.77 -4.78 -6.79
C ARG A 99 -9.86 -4.32 -8.24
N LEU A 100 -9.78 -3.00 -8.43
CA LEU A 100 -9.61 -2.37 -9.75
C LEU A 100 -8.36 -2.90 -10.46
N SER A 101 -8.37 -2.87 -11.79
CA SER A 101 -7.20 -3.29 -12.56
C SER A 101 -6.00 -2.39 -12.27
N LYS A 102 -4.79 -2.92 -12.41
CA LYS A 102 -3.56 -2.13 -12.26
C LYS A 102 -3.55 -0.91 -13.18
N ALA A 103 -4.05 -1.07 -14.40
CA ALA A 103 -4.16 0.02 -15.37
C ALA A 103 -5.12 1.12 -14.91
N ASP A 104 -6.22 0.77 -14.24
CA ASP A 104 -7.18 1.77 -13.76
C ASP A 104 -6.68 2.47 -12.49
N ILE A 105 -6.04 1.74 -11.57
CA ILE A 105 -5.36 2.35 -10.42
C ILE A 105 -4.31 3.35 -10.90
N ALA A 106 -3.48 2.98 -11.88
CA ALA A 106 -2.44 3.85 -12.41
C ALA A 106 -2.98 5.13 -13.07
N LYS A 107 -4.22 5.12 -13.61
CA LYS A 107 -4.88 6.33 -14.14
C LYS A 107 -5.35 7.27 -13.02
N GLN A 108 -5.69 6.73 -11.85
CA GLN A 108 -6.17 7.52 -10.72
C GLN A 108 -5.02 8.18 -9.94
N MET A 109 -3.83 7.58 -9.99
CA MET A 109 -2.66 8.14 -9.33
C MET A 109 -2.27 9.49 -9.95
N LYS A 110 -2.14 10.51 -9.12
CA LYS A 110 -1.63 11.82 -9.54
C LYS A 110 -0.14 11.67 -9.83
N LYS A 111 0.21 11.86 -11.10
CA LYS A 111 1.59 12.16 -11.46
C LYS A 111 1.90 13.53 -10.90
N ILE A 112 2.84 13.62 -9.96
CA ILE A 112 3.46 14.90 -9.68
C ILE A 112 4.14 15.32 -10.99
N SER A 113 3.64 16.40 -11.59
CA SER A 113 4.38 17.05 -12.67
C SER A 113 5.68 17.52 -12.03
N VAL A 114 6.79 16.84 -12.35
CA VAL A 114 8.11 17.35 -12.00
C VAL A 114 8.23 18.70 -12.71
N LEU A 115 8.38 19.78 -11.93
CA LEU A 115 8.74 21.11 -12.42
C LEU A 115 10.08 21.05 -13.16
#